data_AF-A0A7C2RZ29-F1
#
_entry.id   AF-A0A7C2RZ29-F1
#
_cell.length_a   1.000
_cell.length_b   1.000
_cell.length_c   1.000
_cell.angle_alpha   90.00
_cell.angle_beta   90.00
_cell.angle_gamma   90.00
#
_symmetry.space_group_name_H-M   'P 1'
#
loop_
_entity.id
_entity.type
_entity.pdbx_description
1 polymer ?
#
loop_
_entity_poly.entity_id
_entity_poly.type
_entity_poly.pdbx_seq_one_letter_code
_entity_poly.pdbx_strand_id
1 'polypeptide(L)'
;MFELFKSPAFENSVVQYDRACELLGLEDWLRERLRYPQRTLVVSCPVRMDEGEIRVFTGYRVQHNLTLGPCKGGVRYHPDVDMGEVASLAMGMSWKCGLAELPFGGAKGGVSVDPMELSLGELERLTRRYTAEILPIIGPNKDIPAPDMGTNPQTMAWMMDTYSMTEGYTTPAVVTGKPVIIGGSLGREEATGFGVAHIVEDALRHFKKSLPGAKVAIQGFGNVGT
;
A
#
# COMPACT_ATOMS: atom_id res chain seq x y z
N MET A 1 -12.20 19.51 2.31
CA MET A 1 -11.26 18.37 2.29
C MET A 1 -11.98 17.03 2.14
N PHE A 2 -13.10 16.81 2.85
CA PHE A 2 -13.88 15.57 2.74
C PHE A 2 -14.28 15.18 1.30
N GLU A 3 -14.77 16.12 0.49
CA GLU A 3 -15.15 15.86 -0.92
C GLU A 3 -13.98 15.34 -1.79
N LEU A 4 -12.72 15.64 -1.46
CA LEU A 4 -11.56 15.14 -2.21
C LEU A 4 -11.35 13.63 -2.04
N PHE A 5 -11.76 13.09 -0.89
CA PHE A 5 -11.56 11.69 -0.52
C PHE A 5 -12.86 10.90 -0.55
N LYS A 6 -13.92 11.48 -1.11
CA LYS A 6 -15.25 10.89 -1.09
C LYS A 6 -15.27 9.59 -1.89
N SER A 7 -15.31 8.48 -1.17
CA SER A 7 -15.56 7.15 -1.70
C SER A 7 -16.18 6.29 -0.59
N PRO A 8 -16.92 5.23 -0.94
CA PRO A 8 -17.48 4.31 0.06
C PRO A 8 -16.42 3.74 1.01
N ALA A 9 -15.21 3.49 0.51
CA ALA A 9 -14.09 3.00 1.31
C ALA A 9 -13.61 4.02 2.35
N PHE A 10 -13.46 5.29 1.94
CA PHE A 10 -13.01 6.34 2.86
C PHE A 10 -14.06 6.67 3.92
N GLU A 11 -15.33 6.76 3.54
CA GLU A 11 -16.43 7.00 4.47
C GLU A 11 -16.49 5.91 5.55
N ASN A 12 -16.37 4.64 5.15
CA ASN A 12 -16.34 3.53 6.11
C ASN A 12 -15.12 3.60 7.04
N SER A 13 -13.92 3.96 6.55
CA SER A 13 -12.75 4.16 7.40
C SER A 13 -12.95 5.29 8.41
N VAL A 14 -13.59 6.39 8.01
CA VAL A 14 -13.89 7.53 8.89
C VAL A 14 -14.87 7.13 9.98
N VAL A 15 -15.91 6.35 9.68
CA VAL A 15 -16.86 5.83 10.69
C VAL A 15 -16.14 5.00 11.75
N GLN A 16 -15.23 4.11 11.33
CA GLN A 16 -14.44 3.29 12.26
C GLN A 16 -13.49 4.13 13.10
N TYR A 17 -12.85 5.11 12.47
CA TYR A 17 -11.94 6.05 13.11
C TYR A 17 -12.65 6.89 14.18
N ASP A 18 -13.84 7.41 13.88
CA ASP A 18 -14.61 8.25 14.81
C ASP A 18 -15.00 7.49 16.06
N ARG A 19 -15.47 6.25 15.89
CA ARG A 19 -15.76 5.36 17.01
C ARG A 19 -14.53 5.11 17.88
N ALA A 20 -13.36 4.92 17.28
CA ALA A 20 -12.12 4.76 18.04
C ALA A 20 -11.74 6.03 18.81
N CYS A 21 -11.92 7.21 18.20
CA CYS A 21 -11.65 8.50 18.84
C CYS A 21 -12.54 8.74 20.07
N GLU A 22 -13.82 8.38 19.97
CA GLU A 22 -14.77 8.45 21.09
C GLU A 22 -14.34 7.55 22.24
N LEU A 23 -13.99 6.30 21.96
CA LEU A 23 -13.54 5.33 22.98
C LEU A 23 -12.24 5.78 23.67
N LEU A 24 -11.34 6.43 22.95
CA LEU A 24 -10.06 6.91 23.47
C LEU A 24 -10.16 8.30 24.14
N GLY A 25 -11.28 9.01 23.99
CA GLY A 25 -11.42 10.36 24.51
C GLY A 25 -10.43 11.36 23.90
N LEU A 26 -10.07 11.20 22.62
CA LEU A 26 -9.08 12.08 21.96
C LEU A 26 -9.55 13.53 21.93
N GLU A 27 -8.61 14.47 22.04
CA GLU A 27 -8.87 15.91 21.88
C GLU A 27 -9.29 16.26 20.44
N ASP A 28 -10.18 17.24 20.27
CA ASP A 28 -10.80 17.55 18.98
C ASP A 28 -9.79 17.90 17.88
N TRP A 29 -8.74 18.65 18.21
CA TRP A 29 -7.70 19.00 17.23
C TRP A 29 -6.95 17.75 16.73
N LEU A 30 -6.73 16.77 17.61
CA LEU A 30 -6.06 15.53 17.27
C LEU A 30 -6.98 14.65 16.42
N ARG A 31 -8.28 14.63 16.75
CA ARG A 31 -9.31 13.97 15.93
C ARG A 31 -9.34 14.52 14.52
N GLU A 32 -9.34 15.84 14.38
CA GLU A 32 -9.36 16.50 13.07
C GLU A 32 -8.08 16.22 12.28
N ARG A 33 -6.92 16.29 12.94
CA ARG A 33 -5.62 16.04 12.31
C ARG A 33 -5.48 14.62 11.76
N LEU A 34 -5.94 13.63 12.51
CA LEU A 34 -5.78 12.21 12.18
C LEU A 34 -6.90 11.67 11.27
N ARG A 35 -7.98 12.44 11.05
CA ARG A 35 -9.06 12.08 10.13
C ARG A 35 -8.66 12.13 8.66
N TYR A 36 -7.71 13.00 8.30
CA TYR A 36 -7.34 13.26 6.92
C TYR A 36 -5.87 12.98 6.64
N PRO A 37 -5.54 12.54 5.41
CA PRO A 37 -4.15 12.41 5.01
C PRO A 37 -3.38 13.72 5.08
N GLN A 38 -2.13 13.66 5.57
CA GLN A 38 -1.23 14.81 5.63
C GLN A 38 -0.84 15.32 4.24
N ARG A 39 -0.69 14.43 3.26
CA ARG A 39 -0.29 14.78 1.89
C ARG A 39 -0.83 13.78 0.89
N THR A 40 -1.25 14.28 -0.27
CA THR A 40 -1.67 13.49 -1.42
C THR A 40 -1.01 14.03 -2.69
N LEU A 41 -0.55 13.11 -3.55
CA LEU A 41 0.01 13.42 -4.85
C LEU A 41 -0.78 12.66 -5.92
N VAL A 42 -1.29 13.38 -6.91
CA VAL A 42 -1.92 12.82 -8.12
C VAL A 42 -1.02 13.11 -9.30
N VAL A 43 -0.75 12.10 -10.12
CA VAL A 43 0.21 12.19 -11.22
C VAL A 43 -0.39 11.63 -12.50
N SER A 44 0.04 12.21 -13.62
CA SER A 44 -0.27 11.73 -14.95
C SER A 44 0.89 10.90 -15.47
N CYS A 45 0.62 9.65 -15.86
CA CYS A 45 1.62 8.68 -16.30
C CYS A 45 1.43 8.37 -17.79
N PRO A 46 2.03 9.16 -18.70
CA PRO A 46 2.01 8.86 -20.14
C PRO A 46 2.90 7.66 -20.44
N VAL A 47 2.35 6.67 -21.14
CA VAL A 47 3.03 5.43 -21.54
C VAL A 47 2.83 5.22 -23.03
N ARG A 48 3.94 4.94 -23.74
CA ARG A 48 3.88 4.44 -25.11
C ARG A 48 3.49 2.97 -25.09
N MET A 49 2.36 2.65 -25.71
CA MET A 49 1.86 1.30 -25.89
C MET A 49 2.67 0.56 -26.95
N ASP A 50 2.58 -0.77 -27.00
CA ASP A 50 3.31 -1.58 -27.98
C ASP A 50 2.88 -1.29 -29.42
N GLU A 51 1.62 -0.89 -29.62
CA GLU A 51 1.08 -0.42 -30.92
C GLU A 51 1.52 1.01 -31.29
N GLY A 52 2.30 1.67 -30.42
CA GLY A 52 2.88 2.98 -30.67
C GLY A 52 2.04 4.18 -30.20
N GLU A 53 0.77 3.98 -29.89
CA GLU A 53 -0.10 5.00 -29.28
C GLU A 53 0.40 5.41 -27.88
N ILE A 54 0.02 6.60 -27.42
CA ILE A 54 0.29 7.05 -26.04
C ILE A 54 -1.00 6.96 -25.25
N ARG A 55 -1.01 6.15 -24.19
CA ARG A 55 -2.07 6.15 -23.18
C ARG A 55 -1.60 6.86 -21.93
N VAL A 56 -2.50 7.59 -21.28
CA VAL A 56 -2.20 8.34 -20.05
C VAL A 56 -2.97 7.71 -18.90
N PHE A 57 -2.23 7.24 -17.89
CA PHE A 57 -2.81 6.63 -16.70
C PHE A 57 -2.78 7.61 -15.51
N THR A 58 -3.78 7.54 -14.64
CA THR A 58 -3.80 8.34 -13.41
C THR A 58 -3.15 7.54 -12.27
N GLY A 59 -2.15 8.13 -11.63
CA GLY A 59 -1.47 7.57 -10.46
C GLY A 59 -1.73 8.40 -9.21
N TYR A 60 -1.70 7.73 -8.06
CA TYR A 60 -1.93 8.32 -6.74
C TYR A 60 -0.84 7.87 -5.77
N ARG A 61 -0.37 8.79 -4.91
CA ARG A 61 0.39 8.45 -3.71
C ARG A 61 -0.08 9.31 -2.54
N VAL A 62 -0.64 8.65 -1.53
CA VAL A 62 -1.21 9.27 -0.33
C VAL A 62 -0.38 8.91 0.88
N GLN A 63 -0.02 9.91 1.67
CA GLN A 63 0.72 9.79 2.93
C GLN A 63 -0.14 10.33 4.06
N HIS A 64 -0.62 9.43 4.90
CA HIS A 64 -1.63 9.73 5.89
C HIS A 64 -1.04 10.46 7.11
N ASN A 65 0.00 9.89 7.69
CA ASN A 65 0.65 10.43 8.88
C ASN A 65 2.17 10.17 8.80
N LEU A 66 2.99 11.16 9.12
CA LEU A 66 4.46 11.09 9.13
C LEU A 66 5.08 11.22 10.53
N THR A 67 4.27 11.16 11.59
CA THR A 67 4.69 11.52 12.96
C THR A 67 5.66 10.50 13.55
N LEU A 68 5.41 9.21 13.34
CA LEU A 68 6.24 8.12 13.88
C LEU A 68 7.50 7.84 13.06
N GLY A 69 7.61 8.41 11.85
CA GLY A 69 8.71 8.15 10.93
C GLY A 69 8.28 8.19 9.47
N PRO A 70 9.11 7.64 8.56
CA PRO A 70 8.79 7.52 7.14
C PRO A 70 7.44 6.81 6.92
N CYS A 71 6.74 7.13 5.84
CA CYS A 71 5.53 6.41 5.51
C CYS A 71 5.81 5.01 4.95
N LYS A 72 4.88 4.08 5.19
CA LYS A 72 4.92 2.75 4.61
C LYS A 72 3.58 2.38 3.99
N GLY A 73 3.62 1.83 2.78
CA GLY A 73 2.51 1.04 2.25
C GLY A 73 2.55 0.82 0.75
N GLY A 74 1.71 -0.13 0.32
CA GLY A 74 1.78 -0.72 -1.01
C GLY A 74 1.31 0.17 -2.17
N VAL A 75 1.50 -0.33 -3.39
CA VAL A 75 1.02 0.27 -4.64
C VAL A 75 0.08 -0.73 -5.32
N ARG A 76 -1.15 -0.31 -5.59
CA ARG A 76 -2.20 -1.13 -6.23
C ARG A 76 -2.36 -0.77 -7.70
N TYR A 77 -2.41 -1.77 -8.58
CA TYR A 77 -2.87 -1.60 -9.96
C TYR A 77 -4.22 -2.28 -10.11
N HIS A 78 -5.27 -1.48 -10.30
CA HIS A 78 -6.64 -1.97 -10.50
C HIS A 78 -7.45 -0.90 -11.27
N PRO A 79 -8.39 -1.26 -12.16
CA PRO A 79 -9.17 -0.29 -12.92
C PRO A 79 -9.95 0.68 -12.02
N ASP A 80 -10.47 0.19 -10.89
CA ASP A 80 -11.31 0.97 -9.96
C ASP A 80 -10.52 1.80 -8.93
N VAL A 81 -9.18 1.88 -9.02
CA VAL A 81 -8.42 2.71 -8.07
C VAL A 81 -8.84 4.17 -8.16
N ASP A 82 -9.23 4.75 -7.03
CA ASP A 82 -9.53 6.17 -6.88
C ASP A 82 -8.83 6.82 -5.67
N MET A 83 -8.89 8.15 -5.57
CA MET A 83 -8.25 8.90 -4.49
C MET A 83 -8.79 8.53 -3.08
N GLY A 84 -10.10 8.30 -2.95
CA GLY A 84 -10.73 7.99 -1.67
C GLY A 84 -10.34 6.60 -1.16
N GLU A 85 -10.32 5.60 -2.05
CA GLU A 85 -9.83 4.26 -1.75
C GLU A 85 -8.36 4.29 -1.30
N VAL A 86 -7.50 4.98 -2.04
CA VAL A 86 -6.07 5.08 -1.69
C VAL A 86 -5.89 5.81 -0.36
N ALA A 87 -6.68 6.84 -0.07
CA ALA A 87 -6.67 7.54 1.22
C ALA A 87 -7.15 6.64 2.38
N SER A 88 -8.20 5.85 2.18
CA SER A 88 -8.71 4.86 3.14
C SER A 88 -7.63 3.84 3.50
N LEU A 89 -6.97 3.29 2.49
CA LEU A 89 -5.90 2.30 2.68
C LEU A 89 -4.65 2.91 3.35
N ALA A 90 -4.32 4.17 3.05
CA ALA A 90 -3.20 4.88 3.69
C ALA A 90 -3.47 5.16 5.18
N MET A 91 -4.71 5.50 5.52
CA MET A 91 -5.17 5.61 6.91
C MET A 91 -5.03 4.26 7.63
N GLY A 92 -5.54 3.18 7.03
CA GLY A 92 -5.40 1.82 7.58
C GLY A 92 -3.93 1.41 7.80
N MET A 93 -3.02 1.81 6.91
CA MET A 93 -1.59 1.57 7.10
C MET A 93 -1.01 2.30 8.32
N SER A 94 -1.51 3.49 8.66
CA SER A 94 -1.05 4.21 9.87
C SER A 94 -1.43 3.43 11.13
N TRP A 95 -2.67 2.95 11.18
CA TRP A 95 -3.16 2.15 12.31
C TRP A 95 -2.43 0.82 12.42
N LYS A 96 -2.22 0.15 11.29
CA LYS A 96 -1.48 -1.11 11.25
C LYS A 96 -0.05 -0.95 11.75
N CYS A 97 0.66 0.09 11.31
CA CYS A 97 2.02 0.36 11.75
C CYS A 97 2.07 0.73 13.24
N GLY A 98 1.15 1.56 13.72
CA GLY A 98 1.04 1.89 15.15
C GLY A 98 0.75 0.68 16.03
N LEU A 99 -0.20 -0.18 15.62
CA LEU A 99 -0.56 -1.39 16.36
C LEU A 99 0.58 -2.42 16.42
N ALA A 100 1.38 -2.51 15.36
CA ALA A 100 2.54 -3.39 15.29
C ALA A 100 3.82 -2.75 15.85
N GLU A 101 3.73 -1.58 16.50
CA GLU A 101 4.85 -0.83 17.09
C GLU A 101 6.01 -0.58 16.10
N LEU A 102 5.68 -0.40 14.82
CA LEU A 102 6.67 -0.10 13.79
C LEU A 102 6.93 1.40 13.73
N PRO A 103 8.19 1.85 13.52
CA PRO A 103 8.56 3.27 13.41
C PRO A 103 8.18 3.84 12.04
N PHE A 104 6.93 3.64 11.62
CA PHE A 104 6.41 4.05 10.33
C PHE A 104 5.07 4.76 10.45
N GLY A 105 4.91 5.78 9.62
CA GLY A 105 3.62 6.31 9.25
C GLY A 105 2.89 5.43 8.21
N GLY A 106 1.67 5.79 7.85
CA GLY A 106 0.91 5.10 6.81
C GLY A 106 0.93 5.82 5.46
N ALA A 107 1.13 5.06 4.39
CA ALA A 107 0.90 5.52 3.02
C ALA A 107 0.25 4.45 2.17
N LYS A 108 -0.26 4.86 1.01
CA LYS A 108 -0.69 3.96 -0.06
C LYS A 108 -0.51 4.66 -1.39
N GLY A 109 -0.26 3.89 -2.44
CA GLY A 109 -0.37 4.38 -3.81
C GLY A 109 -1.21 3.46 -4.67
N GLY A 110 -1.51 3.93 -5.86
CA GLY A 110 -2.15 3.10 -6.86
C GLY A 110 -2.22 3.78 -8.21
N VAL A 111 -2.52 2.99 -9.23
CA VAL A 111 -2.71 3.45 -10.60
C VAL A 111 -4.02 2.83 -11.11
N SER A 112 -4.88 3.66 -11.71
CA SER A 112 -6.14 3.22 -12.32
C SER A 112 -5.83 2.51 -13.64
N VAL A 113 -5.63 1.20 -13.57
CA VAL A 113 -5.25 0.35 -14.72
C VAL A 113 -5.62 -1.11 -14.47
N ASP A 114 -6.06 -1.83 -15.49
CA ASP A 114 -6.06 -3.29 -15.46
C ASP A 114 -4.69 -3.81 -15.91
N PRO A 115 -3.88 -4.39 -15.01
CA PRO A 115 -2.56 -4.90 -15.38
C PRO A 115 -2.64 -6.13 -16.31
N MET A 116 -3.78 -6.80 -16.43
CA MET A 116 -3.97 -7.94 -17.34
C MET A 116 -4.15 -7.52 -18.80
N GLU A 117 -4.54 -6.25 -19.04
CA GLU A 117 -4.66 -5.67 -20.38
C GLU A 117 -3.32 -5.13 -20.93
N LEU A 118 -2.27 -5.11 -20.11
CA LEU A 118 -0.96 -4.61 -20.49
C LEU A 118 0.01 -5.74 -20.80
N SER A 119 0.82 -5.55 -21.83
CA SER A 119 2.00 -6.39 -22.01
C SER A 119 3.00 -6.18 -20.88
N LEU A 120 3.93 -7.11 -20.69
CA LEU A 120 4.99 -6.97 -19.68
C LEU A 120 5.82 -5.70 -19.90
N GLY A 121 6.09 -5.35 -21.16
CA GLY A 121 6.83 -4.14 -21.52
C GLY A 121 6.06 -2.86 -21.23
N GLU A 122 4.75 -2.85 -21.47
CA GLU A 122 3.87 -1.73 -21.14
C GLU A 122 3.76 -1.54 -19.62
N LEU A 123 3.61 -2.65 -18.88
CA LEU A 123 3.56 -2.64 -17.42
C LEU A 123 4.87 -2.14 -16.80
N GLU A 124 6.01 -2.53 -17.36
CA GLU A 124 7.31 -1.99 -16.98
C GLU A 124 7.35 -0.47 -17.21
N ARG A 125 7.04 0.00 -18.43
CA ARG A 125 7.07 1.43 -18.77
C ARG A 125 6.14 2.25 -17.87
N LEU A 126 4.94 1.72 -17.58
CA LEU A 126 4.01 2.34 -16.64
C LEU A 126 4.61 2.44 -15.23
N THR A 127 5.16 1.34 -14.72
CA THR A 127 5.77 1.30 -13.37
C THR A 127 6.92 2.27 -13.25
N ARG A 128 7.78 2.34 -14.27
CA ARG A 128 8.90 3.29 -14.31
C ARG A 128 8.40 4.73 -14.35
N ARG A 129 7.41 5.05 -15.21
CA ARG A 129 6.86 6.41 -15.28
C ARG A 129 6.20 6.81 -13.96
N TYR A 130 5.34 5.95 -13.40
CA TYR A 130 4.71 6.20 -12.10
C TYR A 130 5.75 6.44 -10.99
N THR A 131 6.81 5.61 -10.95
CA THR A 131 7.89 5.80 -9.97
C THR A 131 8.57 7.16 -10.12
N ALA A 132 8.89 7.56 -11.36
CA ALA A 132 9.50 8.85 -11.67
C ALA A 132 8.63 10.03 -11.22
N GLU A 133 7.32 9.94 -11.42
CA GLU A 133 6.37 11.01 -11.03
C GLU A 133 6.25 11.18 -9.51
N ILE A 134 6.40 10.10 -8.73
CA ILE A 134 6.27 10.15 -7.26
C ILE A 134 7.61 10.34 -6.53
N LEU A 135 8.75 10.42 -7.25
CA LEU A 135 10.09 10.62 -6.68
C LEU A 135 10.18 11.72 -5.62
N PRO A 136 9.53 12.90 -5.77
CA PRO A 136 9.69 13.99 -4.80
C PRO A 136 9.28 13.61 -3.37
N ILE A 137 8.42 12.60 -3.22
CA ILE A 137 7.83 12.24 -1.93
C ILE A 137 8.19 10.82 -1.45
N ILE A 138 8.87 10.01 -2.26
CA ILE A 138 9.36 8.68 -1.88
C ILE A 138 10.86 8.69 -1.57
N GLY A 139 11.30 7.66 -0.86
CA GLY A 139 12.70 7.49 -0.48
C GLY A 139 12.83 6.65 0.80
N PRO A 140 14.01 6.06 1.06
CA PRO A 140 14.22 5.14 2.19
C PRO A 140 13.94 5.77 3.57
N ASN A 141 14.08 7.09 3.68
CA ASN A 141 13.83 7.87 4.89
C ASN A 141 12.61 8.81 4.75
N LYS A 142 11.75 8.60 3.75
CA LYS A 142 10.59 9.46 3.45
C LYS A 142 9.31 8.65 3.35
N ASP A 143 9.25 7.75 2.38
CA ASP A 143 8.10 6.90 2.09
C ASP A 143 8.56 5.70 1.25
N ILE A 144 8.21 4.51 1.72
CA ILE A 144 8.73 3.24 1.20
C ILE A 144 7.56 2.41 0.63
N PRO A 145 7.37 2.38 -0.70
CA PRO A 145 6.40 1.52 -1.37
C PRO A 145 6.57 0.01 -1.09
N ALA A 146 5.55 -0.75 -1.48
CA ALA A 146 5.50 -2.22 -1.40
C ALA A 146 4.51 -2.77 -2.46
N PRO A 147 4.48 -4.09 -2.69
CA PRO A 147 3.42 -4.78 -3.40
C PRO A 147 2.05 -4.57 -2.75
N ASP A 148 1.03 -4.61 -3.58
CA ASP A 148 -0.39 -4.76 -3.26
C ASP A 148 -1.10 -5.48 -4.43
N MET A 149 -2.43 -5.42 -4.51
CA MET A 149 -3.17 -6.02 -5.62
C MET A 149 -2.68 -5.48 -6.98
N GLY A 150 -2.48 -6.39 -7.94
CA GLY A 150 -1.98 -6.05 -9.28
C GLY A 150 -0.48 -5.71 -9.35
N THR A 151 0.26 -5.78 -8.23
CA THR A 151 1.71 -5.58 -8.21
C THR A 151 2.42 -6.68 -7.44
N ASN A 152 3.71 -6.88 -7.72
CA ASN A 152 4.45 -8.06 -7.26
C ASN A 152 5.96 -7.74 -7.09
N PRO A 153 6.82 -8.72 -6.80
CA PRO A 153 8.25 -8.48 -6.69
C PRO A 153 8.90 -7.91 -7.95
N GLN A 154 8.43 -8.29 -9.15
CA GLN A 154 8.91 -7.71 -10.40
C GLN A 154 8.59 -6.21 -10.49
N THR A 155 7.38 -5.80 -10.11
CA THR A 155 7.02 -4.37 -10.02
C THR A 155 7.96 -3.64 -9.08
N MET A 156 8.27 -4.21 -7.92
CA MET A 156 9.19 -3.60 -6.95
C MET A 156 10.63 -3.52 -7.46
N ALA A 157 11.07 -4.49 -8.26
CA ALA A 157 12.37 -4.42 -8.91
C ALA A 157 12.46 -3.22 -9.86
N TRP A 158 11.45 -2.99 -10.70
CA TRP A 158 11.41 -1.82 -11.59
C TRP A 158 11.32 -0.49 -10.84
N MET A 159 10.55 -0.42 -9.74
CA MET A 159 10.50 0.79 -8.90
C MET A 159 11.87 1.08 -8.26
N MET A 160 12.51 0.05 -7.70
CA MET A 160 13.84 0.18 -7.09
C MET A 160 14.90 0.63 -8.09
N ASP A 161 14.90 0.03 -9.28
CA ASP A 161 15.81 0.37 -10.37
C ASP A 161 15.60 1.81 -10.85
N THR A 162 14.35 2.21 -11.11
CA THR A 162 14.03 3.57 -11.58
C THR A 162 14.45 4.63 -10.57
N TYR A 163 14.18 4.40 -9.28
CA TYR A 163 14.63 5.31 -8.23
C TYR A 163 16.16 5.38 -8.16
N SER A 164 16.83 4.22 -8.14
CA SER A 164 18.29 4.13 -8.05
C SER A 164 19.00 4.83 -9.21
N MET A 165 18.51 4.63 -10.44
CA MET A 165 19.05 5.27 -11.64
C MET A 165 18.86 6.79 -11.62
N THR A 166 17.79 7.28 -10.98
CA THR A 166 17.54 8.72 -10.87
C THR A 166 18.42 9.36 -9.79
N GLU A 167 18.65 8.68 -8.67
CA GLU A 167 19.54 9.16 -7.61
C GLU A 167 21.04 9.00 -7.96
N GLY A 168 21.37 8.15 -8.94
CA GLY A 168 22.74 7.89 -9.38
C GLY A 168 23.47 6.81 -8.56
N TYR A 169 22.77 6.09 -7.69
CA TYR A 169 23.33 4.95 -6.94
C TYR A 169 22.24 3.96 -6.50
N THR A 170 22.64 2.71 -6.31
CA THR A 170 21.74 1.61 -5.88
C THR A 170 21.14 1.88 -4.51
N THR A 171 19.81 2.01 -4.44
CA THR A 171 19.06 2.25 -3.19
C THR A 171 18.03 1.13 -2.93
N PRO A 172 18.43 -0.05 -2.42
CA PRO A 172 17.51 -1.16 -2.22
C PRO A 172 16.38 -0.85 -1.22
N ALA A 173 16.62 0.03 -0.25
CA ALA A 173 15.68 0.33 0.83
C ALA A 173 14.48 1.20 0.39
N VAL A 174 14.45 1.72 -0.84
CA VAL A 174 13.36 2.58 -1.31
C VAL A 174 12.03 1.86 -1.43
N VAL A 175 12.04 0.54 -1.66
CA VAL A 175 10.83 -0.30 -1.68
C VAL A 175 11.06 -1.60 -0.92
N THR A 176 10.00 -2.15 -0.33
CA THR A 176 10.04 -3.52 0.21
C THR A 176 9.32 -4.48 -0.73
N GLY A 177 9.63 -5.78 -0.62
CA GLY A 177 9.00 -6.79 -1.48
C GLY A 177 9.62 -7.03 -2.81
N LYS A 178 10.89 -6.72 -2.90
CA LYS A 178 11.75 -7.06 -4.01
C LYS A 178 12.08 -8.56 -4.02
N PRO A 179 12.54 -9.11 -5.15
CA PRO A 179 13.18 -10.42 -5.22
C PRO A 179 14.38 -10.52 -4.27
N VAL A 180 14.66 -11.72 -3.77
CA VAL A 180 15.75 -11.98 -2.81
C VAL A 180 17.10 -11.49 -3.34
N ILE A 181 17.39 -11.75 -4.62
CA ILE A 181 18.66 -11.41 -5.26
C ILE A 181 18.98 -9.90 -5.29
N ILE A 182 17.97 -9.03 -5.11
CA ILE A 182 18.15 -7.57 -5.03
C ILE A 182 17.78 -7.00 -3.65
N GLY A 183 17.93 -7.79 -2.59
CA GLY A 183 17.69 -7.37 -1.20
C GLY A 183 16.23 -7.50 -0.75
N GLY A 184 15.53 -8.51 -1.27
CA GLY A 184 14.28 -9.02 -0.70
C GLY A 184 14.52 -9.82 0.57
N SER A 185 13.53 -9.87 1.47
CA SER A 185 13.59 -10.70 2.67
C SER A 185 13.07 -12.11 2.36
N LEU A 186 13.75 -13.12 2.89
CA LEU A 186 13.19 -14.48 2.99
C LEU A 186 11.94 -14.48 3.87
N GLY A 187 11.00 -15.39 3.59
CA GLY A 187 9.73 -15.54 4.32
C GLY A 187 8.71 -14.41 4.09
N ARG A 188 9.02 -13.47 3.18
CA ARG A 188 8.11 -12.36 2.91
C ARG A 188 6.81 -12.82 2.26
N GLU A 189 6.91 -13.75 1.31
CA GLU A 189 5.80 -14.20 0.48
C GLU A 189 4.66 -14.70 1.38
N GLU A 190 5.00 -15.51 2.37
CA GLU A 190 4.07 -16.17 3.28
C GLU A 190 3.72 -15.34 4.52
N ALA A 191 4.47 -14.27 4.82
CA ALA A 191 4.38 -13.53 6.09
C ALA A 191 2.96 -13.08 6.47
N THR A 192 2.15 -12.67 5.48
CA THR A 192 0.78 -12.20 5.74
C THR A 192 -0.15 -13.38 6.06
N GLY A 193 -0.05 -14.48 5.32
CA GLY A 193 -0.82 -15.70 5.59
C GLY A 193 -0.46 -16.32 6.94
N PHE A 194 0.84 -16.41 7.27
CA PHE A 194 1.30 -16.84 8.58
C PHE A 194 0.76 -15.96 9.72
N GLY A 195 0.77 -14.64 9.54
CA GLY A 195 0.19 -13.72 10.51
C GLY A 195 -1.29 -13.98 10.78
N VAL A 196 -2.08 -14.26 9.73
CA VAL A 196 -3.50 -14.64 9.87
C VAL A 196 -3.63 -15.95 10.65
N ALA A 197 -2.83 -16.97 10.30
CA ALA A 197 -2.86 -18.26 11.00
C ALA A 197 -2.55 -18.11 12.51
N HIS A 198 -1.55 -17.31 12.88
CA HIS A 198 -1.21 -17.05 14.27
C HIS A 198 -2.33 -16.33 15.03
N ILE A 199 -2.94 -15.30 14.42
CA ILE A 199 -4.06 -14.58 15.05
C ILE A 199 -5.27 -15.51 15.23
N VAL A 200 -5.55 -16.40 14.28
CA VAL A 200 -6.62 -17.39 14.40
C VAL A 200 -6.33 -18.37 15.54
N GLU A 201 -5.09 -18.86 15.66
CA GLU A 201 -4.69 -19.73 16.77
C GLU A 201 -4.86 -19.03 18.12
N ASP A 202 -4.42 -17.78 18.24
CA ASP A 202 -4.60 -16.96 19.44
C ASP A 202 -6.07 -16.71 19.78
N ALA A 203 -6.89 -16.40 18.78
CA ALA A 203 -8.32 -16.23 18.95
C ALA A 203 -8.99 -17.53 19.44
N LEU A 204 -8.65 -18.68 18.84
CA LEU A 204 -9.17 -19.97 19.28
C LEU A 204 -8.78 -20.27 20.73
N ARG A 205 -7.53 -20.00 21.12
CA ARG A 205 -7.07 -20.13 22.51
C ARG A 205 -7.88 -19.24 23.45
N HIS A 206 -8.12 -17.97 23.09
CA HIS A 206 -8.95 -17.05 23.87
C HIS A 206 -10.37 -17.59 24.08
N PHE A 207 -10.97 -18.18 23.05
CA PHE A 207 -12.30 -18.81 23.13
C PHE A 207 -12.28 -20.26 23.65
N LYS A 208 -11.14 -20.75 24.16
CA LYS A 208 -10.95 -22.12 24.69
C LYS A 208 -11.31 -23.21 23.66
N LYS A 209 -10.99 -22.97 22.39
CA LYS A 209 -11.12 -23.91 21.27
C LYS A 209 -9.74 -24.33 20.75
N SER A 210 -9.67 -25.43 20.02
CA SER A 210 -8.43 -25.93 19.41
C SER A 210 -8.50 -25.89 17.88
N LEU A 211 -7.34 -25.71 17.24
CA LEU A 211 -7.21 -25.72 15.78
C LEU A 211 -7.38 -27.12 15.16
N PRO A 212 -6.83 -28.22 15.74
CA PRO A 212 -7.04 -29.55 15.20
C PRO A 212 -8.54 -29.91 15.09
N GLY A 213 -8.97 -30.28 13.88
CA GLY A 213 -10.36 -30.63 13.59
C GLY A 213 -11.30 -29.45 13.36
N ALA A 214 -10.81 -28.20 13.42
CA ALA A 214 -11.61 -27.02 13.09
C ALA A 214 -11.95 -26.98 11.59
N LYS A 215 -13.17 -26.54 11.28
CA LYS A 215 -13.59 -26.26 9.89
C LYS A 215 -13.19 -24.83 9.54
N VAL A 216 -12.49 -24.66 8.42
CA VAL A 216 -12.01 -23.36 7.93
C VAL A 216 -12.60 -23.12 6.54
N ALA A 217 -13.08 -21.90 6.31
CA ALA A 217 -13.50 -21.42 4.99
C ALA A 217 -12.61 -20.23 4.62
N ILE A 218 -11.98 -20.29 3.45
CA ILE A 218 -11.08 -19.25 2.93
C ILE A 218 -11.71 -18.66 1.68
N GLN A 219 -11.86 -17.34 1.63
CA GLN A 219 -12.32 -16.61 0.45
C GLN A 219 -11.13 -15.87 -0.18
N GLY A 220 -10.84 -16.19 -1.44
CA GLY A 220 -9.66 -15.69 -2.16
C GLY A 220 -8.44 -16.59 -1.95
N PHE A 221 -7.84 -17.04 -3.05
CA PHE A 221 -6.75 -18.05 -3.05
C PHE A 221 -5.51 -17.54 -3.80
N GLY A 222 -5.16 -16.27 -3.53
CA GLY A 222 -3.88 -15.68 -3.92
C GLY A 222 -2.87 -15.76 -2.78
N ASN A 223 -1.80 -14.95 -2.83
CA ASN A 223 -0.66 -15.00 -1.90
C ASN A 223 -0.98 -15.07 -0.38
N VAL A 224 -2.13 -14.55 0.05
CA VAL A 224 -2.52 -14.59 1.48
C VAL A 224 -3.34 -15.83 1.85
N GLY A 225 -4.11 -16.36 0.90
CA GLY A 225 -5.09 -17.42 1.15
C GLY A 225 -4.58 -18.84 0.89
N THR A 226 -3.57 -19.00 0.02
CA THR A 226 -2.90 -20.26 -0.29
C THR A 226 -1.94 -20.67 0.81
#